data_AF-A0A6B0TB95-F1
#
_entry.id   AF-A0A6B0TB95-F1
#
_cell.length_a   1.000
_cell.length_b   1.000
_cell.length_c   1.000
_cell.angle_alpha   90.00
_cell.angle_beta   90.00
_cell.angle_gamma   90.00
#
_symmetry.space_group_name_H-M   'P 1'
#
loop_
_entity.id
_entity.type
_entity.pdbx_description
1 polymer ?
#
loop_
_entity_poly.entity_id
_entity_poly.type
_entity_poly.pdbx_seq_one_letter_code
_entity_poly.pdbx_strand_id
1 'polypeptide(L)'
;MLALVPSGMVGTTVFAFLLIWAIILIHELGHYYAGRRITGIPRDEIKLVTPYLPRYVALRDGEEWVGPTRLQQYRSAYRRHDPDREHERRFAAAGDLIQAGVVAPIGLAVGIVVDPDVGVTILSASLLVFVVYAAIDAVGTLYRGNPSGDYSLLWTSTPALPITLALAFSSLHIVALTLLI
;
A
#
# COMPACT_ATOMS: atom_id res chain seq x y z
N MET A 1 -5.40 -28.32 -29.01
CA MET A 1 -5.13 -27.01 -29.64
C MET A 1 -4.80 -26.03 -28.53
N LEU A 2 -3.53 -26.00 -28.08
CA LEU A 2 -3.05 -25.02 -27.11
C LEU A 2 -2.73 -23.74 -27.89
N ALA A 3 -3.47 -22.67 -27.62
CA ALA A 3 -3.14 -21.36 -28.17
C ALA A 3 -1.76 -20.96 -27.62
N LEU A 4 -0.78 -20.82 -28.52
CA LEU A 4 0.51 -20.22 -28.22
C LEU A 4 0.25 -18.77 -27.80
N VAL A 5 0.43 -18.47 -26.51
CA VAL A 5 0.43 -17.10 -26.03
C VAL A 5 1.63 -16.41 -26.72
N PRO A 6 1.44 -15.36 -27.54
CA PRO A 6 2.54 -14.64 -28.16
C PRO A 6 3.54 -14.18 -27.09
N SER A 7 4.83 -14.37 -27.35
CA SER A 7 5.94 -14.09 -26.42
C SER A 7 5.92 -12.66 -25.85
N GLY A 8 5.39 -11.69 -26.59
CA GLY A 8 5.15 -10.33 -26.10
C GLY A 8 4.13 -10.24 -24.96
N MET A 9 3.06 -11.04 -25.00
CA MET A 9 2.03 -11.04 -23.95
C MET A 9 2.56 -11.64 -22.64
N VAL A 10 3.37 -12.70 -22.71
CA VAL A 10 4.03 -13.26 -21.51
C VAL A 10 4.96 -12.24 -20.87
N GLY A 11 5.75 -11.52 -21.68
CA GLY A 11 6.62 -10.45 -21.19
C GLY A 11 5.85 -9.35 -20.46
N THR A 12 4.76 -8.84 -21.07
CA THR A 12 3.91 -7.80 -20.47
C THR A 12 3.22 -8.27 -19.19
N THR A 13 2.69 -9.50 -19.16
CA THR A 13 2.06 -10.04 -17.94
C THR A 13 3.06 -10.22 -16.80
N VAL A 14 4.25 -10.74 -17.08
CA VAL A 14 5.31 -10.89 -16.07
C VAL A 14 5.75 -9.52 -15.56
N PHE A 15 5.95 -8.55 -16.46
CA PHE A 15 6.29 -7.18 -16.08
C PHE A 15 5.22 -6.55 -15.18
N ALA A 16 3.95 -6.60 -15.58
CA ALA A 16 2.84 -6.06 -14.79
C ALA A 16 2.74 -6.72 -13.41
N PHE A 17 2.94 -8.04 -13.32
CA PHE A 17 2.96 -8.76 -12.06
C PHE A 17 4.10 -8.28 -11.15
N LEU A 18 5.34 -8.23 -11.67
CA LEU A 18 6.50 -7.75 -10.91
C LEU A 18 6.35 -6.29 -10.46
N LEU A 19 5.75 -5.46 -11.31
CA LEU A 19 5.44 -4.07 -11.03
C LEU A 19 4.42 -3.94 -9.88
N ILE A 20 3.31 -4.70 -9.91
CA ILE A 20 2.34 -4.74 -8.81
C ILE A 20 3.03 -5.16 -7.51
N TRP A 21 3.90 -6.17 -7.56
CA TRP A 21 4.68 -6.60 -6.41
C TRP A 21 5.62 -5.51 -5.86
N ALA A 22 6.26 -4.75 -6.74
CA ALA A 22 7.11 -3.63 -6.36
C ALA A 22 6.29 -2.49 -5.74
N ILE A 23 5.10 -2.20 -6.27
CA ILE A 23 4.21 -1.16 -5.74
C ILE A 23 3.71 -1.54 -4.34
N ILE A 24 3.25 -2.78 -4.14
CA ILE A 24 2.85 -3.27 -2.81
C ILE A 24 4.03 -3.21 -1.83
N LEU A 25 5.25 -3.53 -2.27
CA LEU A 25 6.43 -3.36 -1.42
C LEU A 25 6.61 -1.90 -0.98
N ILE A 26 6.50 -0.95 -1.90
CA ILE A 26 6.67 0.48 -1.60
C ILE A 26 5.59 0.93 -0.59
N HIS A 27 4.35 0.46 -0.75
CA HIS A 27 3.27 0.69 0.19
C HIS A 27 3.63 0.17 1.60
N GLU A 28 4.03 -1.09 1.72
CA GLU A 28 4.42 -1.68 3.01
C GLU A 28 5.66 -1.03 3.63
N LEU A 29 6.59 -0.53 2.80
CA LEU A 29 7.72 0.27 3.27
C LEU A 29 7.26 1.59 3.90
N GLY A 30 6.13 2.14 3.47
CA GLY A 30 5.49 3.29 4.11
C GLY A 30 5.09 2.99 5.55
N HIS A 31 4.35 1.90 5.78
CA HIS A 31 4.01 1.46 7.14
C HIS A 31 5.25 1.14 7.96
N TYR A 32 6.23 0.44 7.39
CA TYR A 32 7.47 0.11 8.09
C TYR A 32 8.21 1.39 8.50
N TYR A 33 8.31 2.36 7.60
CA TYR A 33 8.94 3.66 7.88
C TYR A 33 8.19 4.39 9.00
N ALA A 34 6.88 4.52 8.91
CA ALA A 34 6.07 5.17 9.93
C ALA A 34 6.19 4.47 11.28
N GLY A 35 6.10 3.14 11.30
CA GLY A 35 6.28 2.34 12.52
C GLY A 35 7.64 2.60 13.17
N ARG A 36 8.72 2.63 12.39
CA ARG A 36 10.08 2.87 12.92
C ARG A 36 10.34 4.30 13.34
N ARG A 37 9.89 5.28 12.55
CA ARG A 37 10.36 6.68 12.63
C ARG A 37 9.35 7.63 13.22
N ILE A 38 8.06 7.31 13.14
CA ILE A 38 6.98 8.12 13.69
C ILE A 38 6.50 7.49 14.98
N THR A 39 6.13 6.21 14.95
CA THR A 39 5.65 5.47 16.13
C THR A 39 6.79 5.07 17.07
N GLY A 40 8.02 4.94 16.57
CA GLY A 40 9.18 4.57 17.39
C GLY A 40 9.29 3.08 17.72
N ILE A 41 8.64 2.20 16.94
CA ILE A 41 8.71 0.75 17.13
C ILE A 41 10.17 0.27 16.92
N PRO A 42 10.76 -0.48 17.86
CA PRO A 42 12.10 -1.04 17.74
C PRO A 42 12.28 -1.97 16.53
N ARG A 43 13.52 -2.13 16.04
CA ARG A 43 13.80 -2.94 14.82
C ARG A 43 13.43 -4.40 14.96
N ASP A 44 13.62 -4.91 16.17
CA ASP A 44 13.34 -6.26 16.60
C ASP A 44 11.86 -6.49 16.89
N GLU A 45 11.04 -5.44 16.89
CA GLU A 45 9.59 -5.51 17.11
C GLU A 45 8.74 -5.23 15.87
N ILE A 46 9.35 -4.91 14.72
CA ILE A 46 8.66 -4.71 13.44
C ILE A 46 9.49 -5.27 12.30
N LYS A 47 8.83 -5.98 11.38
CA LYS A 47 9.50 -6.48 10.17
C LYS A 47 8.58 -6.46 8.97
N LEU A 48 9.18 -6.28 7.82
CA LEU A 48 8.52 -6.56 6.55
C LEU A 48 8.54 -8.08 6.31
N VAL A 49 7.37 -8.69 6.16
CA VAL A 49 7.26 -10.13 5.86
C VAL A 49 7.26 -10.33 4.35
N THR A 50 8.29 -11.03 3.89
CA THR A 50 8.45 -11.56 2.53
C THR A 50 8.78 -13.06 2.65
N PRO A 51 8.43 -13.94 1.69
CA PRO A 51 7.86 -13.70 0.37
C PRO A 51 6.34 -14.00 0.25
N TYR A 52 5.61 -14.18 1.35
CA TYR A 52 4.19 -14.56 1.28
C TYR A 52 3.32 -13.47 0.61
N LEU A 53 2.33 -13.91 -0.17
CA LEU A 53 1.32 -13.06 -0.81
C LEU A 53 0.09 -12.93 0.11
N PRO A 54 -0.35 -11.70 0.45
CA PRO A 54 0.29 -10.40 0.20
C PRO A 54 1.47 -10.12 1.13
N ARG A 55 2.41 -9.23 0.73
CA ARG A 55 3.43 -8.69 1.65
C ARG A 55 2.74 -7.86 2.72
N TYR A 56 3.29 -7.86 3.93
CA TYR A 56 2.77 -7.05 5.03
C TYR A 56 3.84 -6.68 6.04
N VAL A 57 3.61 -5.61 6.78
CA VAL A 57 4.32 -5.32 8.03
C VAL A 57 3.77 -6.18 9.17
N ALA A 58 4.65 -6.93 9.82
CA ALA A 58 4.35 -7.69 11.03
C ALA A 58 4.92 -6.99 12.26
N LEU A 59 4.19 -7.10 13.37
CA LEU A 59 4.61 -6.63 14.68
C LEU A 59 4.92 -7.81 15.59
N ARG A 60 5.84 -7.62 16.51
CA ARG A 60 6.15 -8.61 17.54
C ARG A 60 5.05 -8.59 18.60
N ASP A 61 4.66 -9.76 19.09
CA ASP A 61 3.77 -9.92 20.24
C ASP A 61 4.27 -11.11 21.07
N GLY A 62 5.01 -10.82 22.13
CA GLY A 62 5.79 -11.83 22.86
C GLY A 62 6.78 -12.53 21.93
N GLU A 63 6.62 -13.85 21.77
CA GLU A 63 7.47 -14.67 20.90
C GLU A 63 6.99 -14.76 19.45
N GLU A 64 5.80 -14.23 19.14
CA GLU A 64 5.17 -14.37 17.83
C GLU A 64 5.31 -13.13 16.96
N TRP A 65 5.20 -13.32 15.65
CA TRP A 65 5.05 -12.25 14.67
C TRP A 65 3.62 -12.20 14.17
N VAL A 66 2.95 -11.09 14.42
CA VAL A 66 1.54 -10.89 14.13
C VAL A 66 1.40 -9.98 12.91
N GLY A 67 0.62 -10.42 11.93
CA GLY A 67 0.29 -9.66 10.73
C GLY A 67 -1.14 -9.09 10.77
N PRO A 68 -1.51 -8.26 9.78
CA PRO A 68 -2.80 -7.57 9.73
C PRO A 68 -4.00 -8.51 9.58
N THR A 69 -3.78 -9.75 9.13
CA THR A 69 -4.83 -10.80 9.09
C THR A 69 -5.33 -11.18 10.49
N ARG A 70 -4.49 -11.03 11.52
CA ARG A 70 -4.84 -11.19 12.94
C ARG A 70 -5.13 -9.83 13.57
N LEU A 71 -6.06 -9.09 12.97
CA LEU A 71 -6.27 -7.65 13.20
C LEU A 71 -6.31 -7.22 14.68
N GLN A 72 -7.07 -7.92 15.54
CA GLN A 72 -7.18 -7.54 16.94
C GLN A 72 -5.84 -7.70 17.67
N GLN A 73 -5.14 -8.81 17.45
CA GLN A 73 -3.82 -9.04 18.02
C GLN A 73 -2.80 -8.06 17.46
N TYR A 74 -2.87 -7.75 16.16
CA TYR A 74 -2.01 -6.78 15.50
C TYR A 74 -2.18 -5.36 16.10
N ARG A 75 -3.43 -4.94 16.32
CA ARG A 75 -3.73 -3.66 16.97
C ARG A 75 -3.26 -3.61 18.41
N SER A 76 -3.45 -4.70 19.17
CA SER A 76 -2.94 -4.80 20.53
C SER A 76 -1.42 -4.67 20.56
N ALA A 77 -0.71 -5.34 19.65
CA ALA A 77 0.74 -5.23 19.51
C ALA A 77 1.17 -3.80 19.16
N TYR A 78 0.51 -3.14 18.20
CA TYR A 78 0.78 -1.74 17.83
C TYR A 78 0.61 -0.79 19.02
N ARG A 79 -0.50 -0.92 19.77
CA ARG A 79 -0.81 -0.04 20.91
C ARG A 79 0.16 -0.16 22.09
N ARG A 80 1.00 -1.20 22.16
CA ARG A 80 2.10 -1.24 23.14
C ARG A 80 3.11 -0.11 22.91
N HIS A 81 3.24 0.35 21.66
CA HIS A 81 4.15 1.43 21.28
C HIS A 81 3.44 2.77 21.09
N ASP A 82 2.12 2.77 20.87
CA ASP A 82 1.28 3.97 20.69
C ASP A 82 -0.01 3.85 21.52
N PRO A 83 0.09 3.88 22.87
CA PRO A 83 -1.06 3.64 23.74
C PRO A 83 -2.16 4.70 23.58
N ASP A 84 -1.75 5.95 23.33
CA ASP A 84 -2.65 7.10 23.15
C ASP A 84 -3.13 7.27 21.70
N ARG A 85 -2.68 6.41 20.78
CA ARG A 85 -3.03 6.43 19.34
C ARG A 85 -2.67 7.75 18.65
N GLU A 86 -1.62 8.42 19.10
CA GLU A 86 -1.19 9.69 18.54
C GLU A 86 -0.69 9.51 17.09
N HIS A 87 -0.11 8.35 16.80
CA HIS A 87 0.55 8.07 15.53
C HIS A 87 -0.24 7.12 14.63
N GLU A 88 -1.31 6.50 15.12
CA GLU A 88 -2.14 5.53 14.39
C GLU A 88 -2.60 6.05 13.02
N ARG A 89 -3.04 7.32 12.93
CA ARG A 89 -3.43 7.94 11.64
C ARG A 89 -2.27 8.07 10.67
N ARG A 90 -1.08 8.44 11.16
CA ARG A 90 0.11 8.58 10.31
C ARG A 90 0.59 7.22 9.86
N PHE A 91 0.53 6.22 10.74
CA PHE A 91 0.88 4.84 10.41
C PHE A 91 -0.03 4.26 9.32
N ALA A 92 -1.35 4.43 9.46
CA ALA A 92 -2.33 3.99 8.46
C ALA A 92 -2.17 4.72 7.12
N ALA A 93 -2.00 6.04 7.12
CA ALA A 93 -1.86 6.81 5.87
C ALA A 93 -0.49 6.63 5.18
N ALA A 94 0.53 6.11 5.88
CA ALA A 94 1.90 6.11 5.38
C ALA A 94 2.10 5.25 4.13
N GLY A 95 1.35 4.16 3.99
CA GLY A 95 1.43 3.29 2.81
C GLY A 95 1.14 4.06 1.53
N ASP A 96 -0.02 4.73 1.47
CA ASP A 96 -0.41 5.53 0.30
C ASP A 96 0.46 6.77 0.12
N LEU A 97 0.85 7.45 1.20
CA LEU A 97 1.71 8.64 1.11
C LEU A 97 3.07 8.31 0.47
N ILE A 98 3.70 7.22 0.91
CA ILE A 98 4.98 6.78 0.34
C ILE A 98 4.80 6.20 -1.06
N GLN A 99 3.74 5.41 -1.30
CA GLN A 99 3.43 4.92 -2.64
C GLN A 99 3.23 6.08 -3.62
N ALA A 100 2.41 7.08 -3.28
CA ALA A 100 2.22 8.27 -4.11
C ALA A 100 3.51 9.06 -4.31
N GLY A 101 4.23 9.34 -3.22
CA GLY A 101 5.46 10.14 -3.25
C GLY A 101 6.62 9.49 -4.00
N VAL A 102 6.59 8.16 -4.21
CA VAL A 102 7.63 7.42 -4.93
C VAL A 102 7.18 7.00 -6.32
N VAL A 103 6.03 6.36 -6.43
CA VAL A 103 5.60 5.73 -7.69
C VAL A 103 5.17 6.78 -8.72
N ALA A 104 4.48 7.86 -8.31
CA ALA A 104 4.05 8.88 -9.26
C ALA A 104 5.23 9.62 -9.92
N PRO A 105 6.23 10.13 -9.17
CA PRO A 105 7.41 10.74 -9.79
C PRO A 105 8.22 9.78 -10.66
N ILE A 106 8.37 8.51 -10.24
CA ILE A 106 9.08 7.50 -11.04
C ILE A 106 8.32 7.21 -12.34
N GLY A 107 7.01 6.99 -12.26
CA GLY A 107 6.17 6.74 -13.44
C GLY A 107 6.24 7.89 -14.45
N LEU A 108 6.17 9.13 -13.96
CA LEU A 108 6.31 10.32 -14.80
C LEU A 108 7.70 10.42 -15.43
N ALA A 109 8.76 10.26 -14.64
CA ALA A 109 10.14 10.34 -15.12
C ALA A 109 10.45 9.25 -16.16
N VAL A 110 10.01 8.01 -15.93
CA VAL A 110 10.14 6.91 -16.88
C VAL A 110 9.35 7.20 -18.17
N GLY A 111 8.13 7.74 -18.03
CA GLY A 111 7.31 8.14 -19.18
C GLY A 111 7.98 9.20 -20.07
N ILE A 112 8.66 10.17 -19.46
CA ILE A 112 9.35 11.25 -20.19
C ILE A 112 10.68 10.78 -20.79
N VAL A 113 11.47 9.99 -20.05
CA VAL A 113 12.87 9.69 -20.40
C VAL A 113 13.00 8.40 -21.21
N VAL A 114 12.13 7.42 -20.96
CA VAL A 114 12.26 6.07 -21.53
C VAL A 114 11.17 5.85 -22.57
N ASP A 115 9.92 5.79 -22.12
CA ASP A 115 8.78 5.45 -22.97
C ASP A 115 7.45 5.81 -22.29
N PRO A 116 6.56 6.59 -22.94
CA PRO A 116 5.28 7.00 -22.36
C PRO A 116 4.38 5.84 -21.94
N ASP A 117 4.31 4.75 -22.71
CA ASP A 117 3.45 3.60 -22.42
C ASP A 117 3.91 2.86 -21.15
N VAL A 118 5.23 2.80 -20.93
CA VAL A 118 5.81 2.25 -19.68
C VAL A 118 5.44 3.13 -18.49
N GLY A 119 5.57 4.45 -18.63
CA GLY A 119 5.17 5.41 -17.58
C GLY A 119 3.69 5.32 -17.22
N VAL A 120 2.82 5.28 -18.24
CA VAL A 120 1.38 5.07 -18.10
C VAL A 120 1.11 3.74 -17.38
N THR A 121 1.78 2.66 -17.77
CA THR A 121 1.62 1.34 -17.13
C THR A 121 1.98 1.37 -15.64
N ILE A 122 3.06 2.05 -15.24
CA ILE A 122 3.46 2.22 -13.83
C ILE A 122 2.38 2.95 -13.04
N LEU A 123 1.91 4.09 -13.55
CA LEU A 123 0.92 4.93 -12.88
C LEU A 123 -0.45 4.23 -12.78
N SER A 124 -0.89 3.57 -13.85
CA SER A 124 -2.13 2.79 -13.87
C SER A 124 -2.08 1.58 -12.94
N ALA A 125 -0.94 0.87 -12.87
CA ALA A 125 -0.76 -0.23 -11.92
C ALA A 125 -0.83 0.26 -10.47
N SER A 126 -0.27 1.44 -10.17
CA SER A 126 -0.33 2.04 -8.83
C SER A 126 -1.77 2.38 -8.42
N LEU A 127 -2.52 3.02 -9.33
CA LEU A 127 -3.94 3.29 -9.13
C LEU A 127 -4.77 2.01 -8.97
N LEU A 128 -4.45 0.96 -9.73
CA LEU A 128 -5.13 -0.32 -9.61
C LEU A 128 -4.89 -0.96 -8.24
N VAL A 129 -3.64 -1.01 -7.77
CA VAL A 129 -3.31 -1.54 -6.44
C VAL A 129 -4.07 -0.77 -5.35
N PHE A 130 -4.05 0.57 -5.45
CA PHE A 130 -4.78 1.45 -4.54
C PHE A 130 -6.29 1.12 -4.50
N VAL A 131 -6.96 1.06 -5.66
CA VAL A 131 -8.40 0.75 -5.73
C VAL A 131 -8.70 -0.65 -5.19
N VAL A 132 -7.88 -1.65 -5.53
CA VAL A 132 -8.08 -3.02 -5.05
C VAL A 132 -7.93 -3.12 -3.55
N TYR A 133 -6.91 -2.48 -2.95
CA TYR A 133 -6.68 -2.52 -1.50
C TYR A 133 -7.77 -1.76 -0.75
N ALA A 134 -8.18 -0.58 -1.23
CA ALA A 134 -9.30 0.16 -0.66
C ALA A 134 -10.62 -0.64 -0.74
N ALA A 135 -10.87 -1.35 -1.85
CA ALA A 135 -12.04 -2.22 -1.99
C ALA A 135 -12.00 -3.42 -1.04
N ILE A 136 -10.84 -4.09 -0.90
CA ILE A 136 -10.63 -5.18 0.06
C ILE A 136 -10.91 -4.69 1.48
N ASP A 137 -10.41 -3.50 1.84
CA ASP A 137 -10.67 -2.91 3.15
C ASP A 137 -12.15 -2.58 3.35
N ALA A 138 -12.82 -1.96 2.37
CA ALA A 138 -14.24 -1.66 2.46
C ALA A 138 -15.07 -2.94 2.65
N VAL A 139 -14.86 -3.95 1.81
CA VAL A 139 -15.56 -5.25 1.89
C VAL A 139 -15.26 -5.95 3.20
N GLY A 140 -14.00 -6.01 3.62
CA GLY A 140 -13.58 -6.62 4.88
C GLY A 140 -14.22 -5.94 6.09
N THR A 141 -14.33 -4.61 6.05
CA THR A 141 -14.97 -3.81 7.10
C THR A 141 -16.47 -4.06 7.17
N LEU A 142 -17.16 -4.07 6.03
CA LEU A 142 -18.59 -4.37 5.96
C LEU A 142 -18.90 -5.78 6.47
N TYR A 143 -18.08 -6.77 6.09
CA TYR A 143 -18.28 -8.15 6.50
C TYR A 143 -18.02 -8.39 8.00
N ARG A 144 -17.01 -7.73 8.59
CA ARG A 144 -16.60 -7.94 9.99
C ARG A 144 -17.26 -6.99 10.99
N GLY A 145 -17.94 -5.93 10.52
CA GLY A 145 -18.48 -4.86 11.35
C GLY A 145 -17.41 -4.06 12.13
N ASN A 146 -16.14 -4.19 11.74
CA ASN A 146 -15.00 -3.54 12.37
C ASN A 146 -13.97 -3.14 11.29
N PRO A 147 -13.20 -2.05 11.47
CA PRO A 147 -12.29 -1.56 10.44
C PRO A 147 -11.23 -2.60 10.10
N SER A 148 -11.02 -2.92 8.83
CA SER A 148 -10.20 -4.06 8.39
C SER A 148 -8.85 -3.71 7.78
N GLY A 149 -8.59 -2.44 7.51
CA GLY A 149 -7.40 -1.92 6.83
C GLY A 149 -7.23 -0.43 7.10
N ASP A 150 -6.40 0.23 6.28
CA ASP A 150 -5.96 1.60 6.54
C ASP A 150 -7.09 2.62 6.41
N TYR A 151 -7.87 2.54 5.34
CA TYR A 151 -8.94 3.50 5.05
C TYR A 151 -10.05 3.45 6.08
N SER A 152 -10.51 2.24 6.42
CA SER A 152 -11.53 2.06 7.44
C SER A 152 -11.01 2.48 8.82
N LEU A 153 -9.74 2.24 9.13
CA LEU A 153 -9.12 2.71 10.38
C LEU A 153 -9.11 4.25 10.42
N LEU A 154 -8.67 4.91 9.35
CA LEU A 154 -8.72 6.37 9.23
C LEU A 154 -10.16 6.88 9.36
N TRP A 155 -11.13 6.20 8.76
CA TRP A 155 -12.54 6.56 8.81
C TRP A 155 -13.08 6.61 10.24
N THR A 156 -12.66 5.70 11.13
CA THR A 156 -13.11 5.70 12.52
C THR A 156 -12.61 6.88 13.35
N SER A 157 -11.48 7.47 12.97
CA SER A 157 -10.88 8.59 13.70
C SER A 157 -11.28 9.94 13.11
N THR A 158 -11.27 10.07 11.79
CA THR A 158 -11.54 11.34 11.10
C THR A 158 -12.08 11.01 9.69
N PRO A 159 -13.41 10.93 9.49
CA PRO A 159 -14.00 10.49 8.22
C PRO A 159 -13.59 11.28 6.97
N ALA A 160 -13.23 12.56 7.13
CA ALA A 160 -12.74 13.38 6.03
C ALA A 160 -11.34 12.94 5.54
N LEU A 161 -10.49 12.41 6.42
CA LEU A 161 -9.10 12.08 6.11
C LEU A 161 -8.92 10.99 5.04
N PRO A 162 -9.61 9.83 5.08
CA PRO A 162 -9.49 8.84 4.01
C PRO A 162 -9.97 9.41 2.67
N ILE A 163 -11.02 10.22 2.65
CA ILE A 163 -11.51 10.88 1.42
C ILE A 163 -10.42 11.82 0.87
N THR A 164 -9.84 12.67 1.71
CA THR A 164 -8.76 13.58 1.29
C THR A 164 -7.52 12.83 0.82
N LEU A 165 -7.14 11.73 1.49
CA LEU A 165 -6.00 10.91 1.11
C LEU A 165 -6.23 10.24 -0.25
N ALA A 166 -7.41 9.64 -0.46
CA ALA A 166 -7.78 9.05 -1.75
C ALA A 166 -7.77 10.07 -2.89
N LEU A 167 -8.32 11.27 -2.65
CA LEU A 167 -8.32 12.34 -3.62
C LEU A 167 -6.88 12.81 -3.91
N ALA A 168 -6.07 13.07 -2.90
CA ALA A 168 -4.68 13.49 -3.09
C ALA A 168 -3.84 12.45 -3.84
N PHE A 169 -3.95 11.17 -3.44
CA PHE A 169 -3.30 10.05 -4.11
C PHE A 169 -3.71 9.98 -5.59
N SER A 170 -5.03 10.00 -5.85
CA SER A 170 -5.57 9.87 -7.20
C SER A 170 -5.21 11.08 -8.06
N SER A 171 -5.34 12.30 -7.53
CA SER A 171 -5.00 13.52 -8.24
C SER A 171 -3.53 13.55 -8.66
N LEU A 172 -2.61 13.14 -7.78
CA LEU A 172 -1.18 13.11 -8.13
C LEU A 172 -0.91 12.16 -9.31
N HIS A 173 -1.51 10.97 -9.29
CA HIS A 173 -1.34 10.00 -10.38
C HIS A 173 -2.04 10.43 -11.66
N ILE A 174 -3.26 10.98 -11.57
CA ILE A 174 -4.02 11.45 -12.73
C ILE A 174 -3.29 12.62 -13.40
N VAL A 175 -2.79 13.58 -12.63
CA VAL A 175 -1.99 14.69 -13.19
C VAL A 175 -0.76 14.15 -13.91
N ALA A 176 -0.02 13.23 -13.29
CA ALA A 176 1.14 12.60 -13.93
C ALA A 176 0.75 11.85 -15.23
N LEU A 177 -0.39 11.13 -15.23
CA LEU A 177 -0.91 10.45 -16.42
C LEU A 177 -1.25 11.43 -17.55
N THR A 178 -1.92 12.54 -17.23
CA THR A 178 -2.31 13.55 -18.25
C THR A 178 -1.12 14.25 -18.90
N LEU A 179 0.08 14.14 -18.32
CA LEU A 179 1.30 14.67 -18.93
C LEU A 179 1.98 13.68 -19.90
N LEU A 180 1.54 12.42 -19.92
CA LEU A 180 2.09 11.34 -20.75
C LEU A 180 1.18 10.92 -21.91
N ILE A 181 -0.08 11.38 -21.93
CA ILE A 181 -1.10 11.08 -22.94
C ILE A 181 -1.39 12.33 -23.76
#